data_AF-A0A382STV7-F1
#
_entry.id   AF-A0A382STV7-F1
#
_cell.length_a   1.000
_cell.length_b   1.000
_cell.length_c   1.000
_cell.angle_alpha   90.00
_cell.angle_beta   90.00
_cell.angle_gamma   90.00
#
_symmetry.space_group_name_H-M   'P 1'
#
loop_
_entity.id
_entity.type
_entity.pdbx_description
1 polymer ?
#
loop_
_entity_poly.entity_id
_entity_poly.type
_entity_poly.pdbx_seq_one_letter_code
_entity_poly.pdbx_strand_id
1 'polypeptide(L)'
;VSPSARQLTDRVSWVEDHLRRKAAIAVGLWISAGVAFFLITAWLTAGNEGWRQGSNIPALFDTLIVAWIVTGILIFRAGAKKWFGEIPLSRSIERAADLKPGIVRGALELSRSVPEGVSGSLAVRAVAETASDLDGRAAGDLLGDLGNQVASWTRRGLIAASVATVTLISLGFATPGRTAKVWAGVSSPISTMLDPVLPQLLVSPGSVEVLRGTDVRVDVEAFGRLGIQVVWQSAGDVSRT
;
A
#
# COMPACT_ATOMS: atom_id res chain seq x y z
N VAL A 1 -14.85 35.17 23.57
CA VAL A 1 -14.53 33.76 23.88
C VAL A 1 -13.87 33.72 25.25
N SER A 2 -14.42 32.97 26.21
CA SER A 2 -13.85 32.85 27.56
C SER A 2 -12.55 32.02 27.54
N PRO A 3 -11.65 32.18 28.54
CA PRO A 3 -10.44 31.38 28.65
C PRO A 3 -10.72 29.87 28.70
N SER A 4 -11.76 29.48 29.43
CA SER A 4 -12.22 28.09 29.55
C SER A 4 -12.70 27.48 28.23
N ALA A 5 -13.35 28.28 27.38
CA ALA A 5 -13.80 27.85 26.05
C ALA A 5 -12.62 27.55 25.12
N ARG A 6 -11.55 28.35 25.19
CA ARG A 6 -10.31 28.06 24.43
C ARG A 6 -9.64 26.79 24.93
N GLN A 7 -9.45 26.67 26.24
CA GLN A 7 -8.83 25.50 26.85
C GLN A 7 -9.54 24.19 26.48
N LEU A 8 -10.88 24.17 26.54
CA LEU A 8 -11.68 23.01 26.13
C LEU A 8 -11.47 22.67 24.65
N THR A 9 -11.54 23.68 23.78
CA THR A 9 -11.40 23.51 22.33
C THR A 9 -10.00 23.00 21.96
N ASP A 10 -8.96 23.62 22.53
CA ASP A 10 -7.55 23.27 22.30
C ASP A 10 -7.25 21.84 22.77
N ARG A 11 -7.87 21.41 23.88
CA ARG A 11 -7.70 20.04 24.39
C ARG A 11 -8.35 19.01 23.47
N VAL A 12 -9.58 19.27 23.03
CA VAL A 12 -10.30 18.37 22.12
C VAL A 12 -9.61 18.30 20.76
N SER A 13 -9.15 19.43 20.22
CA SER A 13 -8.40 19.45 18.95
C SER A 13 -7.06 18.72 19.07
N TRP A 14 -6.36 18.84 20.21
CA TRP A 14 -5.15 18.07 20.46
C TRP A 14 -5.41 16.55 20.45
N VAL A 15 -6.50 16.09 21.10
CA VAL A 15 -6.89 14.67 21.12
C VAL A 15 -7.20 14.20 19.70
N GLU A 16 -7.94 15.00 18.92
CA GLU A 16 -8.27 14.71 17.54
C GLU A 16 -7.01 14.56 16.68
N ASP A 17 -6.11 15.54 16.71
CA ASP A 17 -4.87 15.54 15.92
C ASP A 17 -3.96 14.39 16.30
N HIS A 18 -3.84 14.09 17.59
CA HIS A 18 -3.05 12.97 18.08
C HIS A 18 -3.60 11.63 17.61
N LEU A 19 -4.92 11.43 17.66
CA LEU A 19 -5.58 10.23 17.14
C LEU A 19 -5.43 10.11 15.63
N ARG A 20 -5.63 11.20 14.87
CA ARG A 20 -5.42 11.24 13.42
C ARG A 20 -4.00 10.86 13.05
N ARG A 21 -3.01 11.39 13.77
CA ARG A 21 -1.59 11.08 13.54
C ARG A 21 -1.29 9.60 13.81
N LYS A 22 -1.77 9.06 14.93
CA LYS A 22 -1.61 7.63 15.25
C LYS A 22 -2.31 6.73 14.23
N ALA A 23 -3.50 7.10 13.78
CA ALA A 23 -4.23 6.36 12.75
C ALA A 23 -3.51 6.42 11.39
N ALA A 24 -2.93 7.57 11.02
CA ALA A 24 -2.11 7.69 9.81
C ALA A 24 -0.89 6.77 9.85
N ILE A 25 -0.21 6.68 11.01
CA ILE A 25 0.90 5.74 11.22
C ILE A 25 0.41 4.29 11.07
N ALA A 26 -0.71 3.93 11.70
CA ALA A 26 -1.28 2.59 11.62
C ALA A 26 -1.60 2.20 10.17
N VAL A 27 -2.23 3.10 9.40
CA VAL A 27 -2.52 2.89 7.98
C VAL A 27 -1.25 2.77 7.17
N GLY A 28 -0.25 3.64 7.40
CA GLY A 28 1.05 3.56 6.75
C GLY A 28 1.74 2.20 6.96
N LEU A 29 1.67 1.67 8.19
CA LEU A 29 2.19 0.34 8.51
C LEU A 29 1.46 -0.76 7.73
N TRP A 30 0.12 -0.74 7.68
CA TRP A 30 -0.66 -1.71 6.91
C TRP A 30 -0.44 -1.60 5.39
N ILE A 31 -0.27 -0.39 4.86
CA ILE A 31 0.09 -0.17 3.46
C ILE A 31 1.46 -0.81 3.19
N SER A 32 2.47 -0.50 4.01
CA SER A 32 3.82 -1.06 3.86
C SER A 32 3.83 -2.60 3.95
N ALA A 33 3.10 -3.18 4.89
CA ALA A 33 2.97 -4.63 5.02
C ALA A 33 2.31 -5.27 3.79
N GLY A 34 1.27 -4.63 3.23
CA GLY A 34 0.62 -5.11 2.01
C GLY A 34 1.51 -5.00 0.77
N VAL A 35 2.26 -3.91 0.61
CA VAL A 35 3.27 -3.78 -0.46
C VAL A 35 4.31 -4.89 -0.35
N ALA A 36 4.85 -5.11 0.85
CA ALA A 36 5.82 -6.17 1.10
C ALA A 36 5.24 -7.56 0.82
N PHE A 37 3.97 -7.81 1.19
CA PHE A 37 3.26 -9.03 0.85
C PHE A 37 3.22 -9.27 -0.66
N PHE A 38 2.82 -8.28 -1.46
CA PHE A 38 2.82 -8.42 -2.92
C PHE A 38 4.22 -8.70 -3.49
N LEU A 39 5.27 -8.04 -2.97
CA LEU A 39 6.65 -8.30 -3.39
C LEU A 39 7.12 -9.73 -3.03
N ILE A 40 6.74 -10.25 -1.86
CA ILE A 40 7.03 -11.63 -1.47
C ILE A 40 6.26 -12.60 -2.38
N THR A 41 4.97 -12.35 -2.63
CA THR A 41 4.17 -13.19 -3.55
C THR A 41 4.75 -13.17 -4.96
N ALA A 42 5.14 -11.99 -5.46
CA ALA A 42 5.80 -11.84 -6.75
C ALA A 42 7.07 -12.70 -6.83
N TRP A 43 7.90 -12.67 -5.78
CA TRP A 43 9.08 -13.51 -5.67
C TRP A 43 8.79 -15.01 -5.66
N LEU A 44 7.73 -15.45 -4.96
CA LEU A 44 7.31 -16.84 -4.94
C LEU A 44 6.80 -17.33 -6.30
N THR A 45 6.13 -16.45 -7.06
CA THR A 45 5.57 -16.79 -8.38
C THR A 45 6.59 -16.72 -9.53
N ALA A 46 7.66 -15.95 -9.37
CA ALA A 46 8.69 -15.84 -10.38
C ALA A 46 9.62 -17.07 -10.38
N GLY A 47 10.06 -17.47 -11.58
CA GLY A 47 10.99 -18.58 -11.76
C GLY A 47 12.39 -18.28 -11.21
N ASN A 48 13.27 -19.28 -11.22
CA ASN A 48 14.66 -19.10 -10.77
C ASN A 48 15.43 -18.06 -11.58
N GLU A 49 15.10 -17.94 -12.87
CA GLU A 49 15.66 -16.92 -13.78
C GLU A 49 14.89 -15.60 -13.76
N GLY A 50 13.92 -15.44 -12.86
CA GLY A 50 13.03 -14.28 -12.79
C GLY A 50 11.81 -14.41 -13.69
N TRP A 51 11.38 -13.30 -14.26
CA TRP A 51 10.18 -13.23 -15.09
C TRP A 51 10.49 -13.60 -16.53
N ARG A 52 9.57 -14.36 -17.15
CA ARG A 52 9.64 -14.63 -18.58
C ARG A 52 9.35 -13.35 -19.36
N GLN A 53 10.17 -13.06 -20.36
CA GLN A 53 9.93 -11.98 -21.31
C GLN A 53 8.64 -12.27 -22.12
N GLY A 54 7.85 -11.23 -22.39
CA GLY A 54 6.47 -11.33 -22.88
C GLY A 54 5.42 -11.59 -21.80
N SER A 55 5.78 -11.57 -20.50
CA SER A 55 4.84 -11.79 -19.39
C SER A 55 4.23 -10.49 -18.87
N ASN A 56 2.91 -10.49 -18.70
CA ASN A 56 2.16 -9.38 -18.09
C ASN A 56 2.06 -9.48 -16.55
N ILE A 57 2.60 -10.55 -15.95
CA ILE A 57 2.48 -10.81 -14.52
C ILE A 57 3.15 -9.71 -13.66
N PRO A 58 4.35 -9.20 -13.99
CA PRO A 58 4.95 -8.09 -13.23
C PRO A 58 4.06 -6.84 -13.23
N ALA A 59 3.48 -6.50 -14.39
CA ALA A 59 2.56 -5.37 -14.51
C ALA A 59 1.29 -5.57 -13.65
N LEU A 60 0.79 -6.81 -13.54
CA LEU A 60 -0.32 -7.12 -12.64
C LEU A 60 0.05 -6.82 -11.18
N PHE A 61 1.22 -7.23 -10.70
CA PHE A 61 1.67 -6.91 -9.34
C PHE A 61 1.77 -5.40 -9.10
N ASP A 62 2.28 -4.64 -10.06
CA ASP A 62 2.31 -3.17 -9.97
C ASP A 62 0.91 -2.56 -9.86
N THR A 63 -0.04 -3.01 -10.70
CA THR A 63 -1.42 -2.54 -10.60
C THR A 63 -2.07 -2.88 -9.27
N LEU A 64 -1.80 -4.07 -8.71
CA LEU A 64 -2.29 -4.49 -7.40
C LEU A 64 -1.67 -3.66 -6.27
N ILE A 65 -0.37 -3.37 -6.33
CA ILE A 65 0.33 -2.51 -5.37
C ILE A 65 -0.25 -1.10 -5.38
N VAL A 66 -0.41 -0.51 -6.57
CA VAL A 66 -1.00 0.83 -6.72
C VAL A 66 -2.44 0.84 -6.22
N ALA A 67 -3.26 -0.13 -6.61
CA ALA A 67 -4.64 -0.25 -6.16
C ALA A 67 -4.72 -0.39 -4.63
N TRP A 68 -3.84 -1.15 -4.01
CA TRP A 68 -3.76 -1.32 -2.56
C TRP A 68 -3.42 -0.02 -1.84
N ILE A 69 -2.40 0.71 -2.31
CA ILE A 69 -1.99 2.00 -1.74
C ILE A 69 -3.15 3.01 -1.86
N VAL A 70 -3.74 3.14 -3.04
CA VAL A 70 -4.86 4.05 -3.28
C VAL A 70 -6.05 3.69 -2.40
N THR A 71 -6.40 2.41 -2.30
CA THR A 71 -7.50 1.94 -1.45
C THR A 71 -7.24 2.26 0.02
N GLY A 72 -6.03 2.03 0.52
CA GLY A 72 -5.64 2.38 1.89
C GLY A 72 -5.77 3.88 2.18
N ILE A 73 -5.33 4.73 1.24
CA ILE A 73 -5.47 6.19 1.35
C ILE A 73 -6.95 6.60 1.33
N LEU A 74 -7.76 6.04 0.44
CA LEU A 74 -9.19 6.34 0.35
C LEU A 74 -9.95 5.91 1.60
N ILE A 75 -9.66 4.70 2.14
CA ILE A 75 -10.22 4.21 3.39
C ILE A 75 -9.84 5.15 4.55
N PHE A 76 -8.59 5.59 4.63
CA PHE A 76 -8.19 6.56 5.65
C PHE A 76 -8.92 7.89 5.49
N ARG A 77 -9.02 8.45 4.28
CA ARG A 77 -9.70 9.73 4.04
C ARG A 77 -11.21 9.66 4.34
N ALA A 78 -11.87 8.58 3.92
CA ALA A 78 -13.29 8.37 4.18
C ALA A 78 -13.56 8.03 5.65
N GLY A 79 -12.73 7.16 6.23
CA GLY A 79 -12.79 6.71 7.62
C GLY A 79 -12.48 7.84 8.60
N ALA A 80 -11.52 8.71 8.30
CA ALA A 80 -11.17 9.84 9.17
C ALA A 80 -12.36 10.76 9.44
N LYS A 81 -13.20 11.04 8.43
CA LYS A 81 -14.44 11.82 8.62
C LYS A 81 -15.44 11.10 9.54
N LYS A 82 -15.51 9.78 9.45
CA LYS A 82 -16.46 8.96 10.22
C LYS A 82 -15.98 8.66 11.65
N TRP A 83 -14.68 8.48 11.85
CA TRP A 83 -14.08 8.10 13.13
C TRP A 83 -13.71 9.31 13.99
N PHE A 84 -13.25 10.40 13.36
CA PHE A 84 -12.85 11.63 14.04
C PHE A 84 -13.86 12.77 13.86
N GLY A 85 -15.10 12.45 13.51
CA GLY A 85 -16.18 13.41 13.57
C GLY A 85 -16.47 13.83 15.01
N GLU A 86 -17.06 15.01 15.19
CA GLU A 86 -17.33 15.60 16.51
C GLU A 86 -18.12 14.66 17.44
N ILE A 87 -19.12 13.94 16.90
CA ILE A 87 -19.98 13.01 17.66
C ILE A 87 -19.22 11.77 18.21
N PRO A 88 -18.54 10.96 17.39
CA PRO A 88 -17.80 9.79 17.88
C PRO A 88 -16.61 10.20 18.76
N LEU A 89 -15.94 11.32 18.45
CA LEU A 89 -14.84 11.83 19.25
C LEU A 89 -15.31 12.28 20.64
N SER A 90 -16.37 13.10 20.71
CA SER A 90 -16.91 13.58 21.99
C SER A 90 -17.40 12.43 22.85
N ARG A 91 -18.08 11.43 22.27
CA ARG A 91 -18.52 10.23 23.00
C ARG A 91 -17.37 9.40 23.54
N SER A 92 -16.27 9.29 22.80
CA SER A 92 -15.08 8.57 23.26
C SER A 92 -14.42 9.29 24.43
N ILE A 93 -14.31 10.62 24.35
CA ILE A 93 -13.78 11.46 25.43
C ILE A 93 -14.70 11.40 26.66
N GLU A 94 -16.02 11.48 26.47
CA GLU A 94 -17.02 11.39 27.54
C GLU A 94 -16.91 10.06 28.29
N ARG A 95 -16.85 8.93 27.57
CA ARG A 95 -16.65 7.61 28.22
C ARG A 95 -15.31 7.51 28.93
N ALA A 96 -14.24 8.02 28.33
CA ALA A 96 -12.91 7.98 28.93
C ALA A 96 -12.81 8.84 30.20
N ALA A 97 -13.54 9.95 30.23
CA ALA A 97 -13.61 10.87 31.36
C ALA A 97 -14.70 10.48 32.39
N ASP A 98 -15.43 9.40 32.17
CA ASP A 98 -16.60 8.98 32.97
C ASP A 98 -17.68 10.07 33.08
N LEU A 99 -17.86 10.83 31.99
CA LEU A 99 -18.86 11.88 31.86
C LEU A 99 -20.14 11.35 31.20
N LYS A 100 -21.27 11.99 31.50
CA LYS A 100 -22.55 11.66 30.84
C LYS A 100 -22.46 11.96 29.34
N PRO A 101 -23.10 11.13 28.49
CA PRO A 101 -23.14 11.38 27.05
C PRO A 101 -23.71 12.76 26.71
N GLY A 102 -23.02 13.52 25.86
CA GLY A 102 -23.41 14.84 25.39
C GLY A 102 -22.86 16.03 26.20
N ILE A 103 -22.18 15.82 27.33
CA ILE A 103 -21.59 16.93 28.12
C ILE A 103 -20.47 17.64 27.34
N VAL A 104 -19.52 16.88 26.77
CA VAL A 104 -18.38 17.46 26.04
C VAL A 104 -18.87 18.10 24.74
N ARG A 105 -19.80 17.44 24.06
CA ARG A 105 -20.43 18.00 22.85
C ARG A 105 -21.21 19.28 23.16
N GLY A 106 -22.04 19.27 24.20
CA GLY A 106 -22.82 20.44 24.59
C GLY A 106 -21.93 21.61 25.00
N ALA A 107 -20.83 21.34 25.72
CA ALA A 107 -19.86 22.37 26.06
C ALA A 107 -19.12 22.92 24.82
N LEU A 108 -18.83 22.10 23.81
CA LEU A 108 -18.26 22.55 22.53
C LEU A 108 -19.27 23.35 21.68
N GLU A 109 -20.54 22.97 21.68
CA GLU A 109 -21.60 23.72 20.99
C GLU A 109 -21.82 25.08 21.69
N LEU A 110 -21.87 25.11 23.03
CA LEU A 110 -22.00 26.32 23.84
C LEU A 110 -20.76 27.24 23.74
N SER A 111 -19.56 26.68 23.53
CA SER A 111 -18.34 27.48 23.36
C SER A 111 -18.32 28.21 22.01
N ARG A 112 -18.97 27.65 20.99
CA ARG A 112 -19.12 28.26 19.66
C ARG A 112 -20.26 29.28 19.61
N SER A 113 -21.42 28.92 20.16
CA SER A 113 -22.60 29.78 20.15
C SER A 113 -23.53 29.44 21.31
N VAL A 114 -23.97 30.45 22.06
CA VAL A 114 -25.00 30.28 23.09
C VAL A 114 -26.38 30.43 22.43
N PRO A 115 -27.25 29.40 22.47
CA PRO A 115 -28.59 29.48 21.89
C PRO A 115 -29.46 30.56 22.54
N GLU A 116 -30.39 31.13 21.76
CA GLU A 116 -31.38 32.06 22.30
C GLU A 116 -32.22 31.39 23.41
N GLY A 117 -32.42 32.10 24.52
CA GLY A 117 -33.11 31.58 25.70
C GLY A 117 -32.24 30.84 26.71
N VAL A 118 -30.95 30.60 26.43
CA VAL A 118 -30.00 30.03 27.40
C VAL A 118 -29.22 31.14 28.11
N SER A 119 -29.13 31.06 29.44
CA SER A 119 -28.33 32.01 30.22
C SER A 119 -26.84 31.89 29.88
N GLY A 120 -26.25 33.00 29.41
CA GLY A 120 -24.83 33.07 29.08
C GLY A 120 -23.90 32.76 30.27
N SER A 121 -24.30 33.09 31.50
CA SER A 121 -23.52 32.77 32.70
C SER A 121 -23.53 31.28 33.03
N LEU A 122 -24.67 30.60 32.82
CA LEU A 122 -24.76 29.15 32.96
C LEU A 122 -23.97 28.43 31.86
N ALA A 123 -24.01 28.93 30.63
CA ALA A 123 -23.21 28.40 29.52
C ALA A 123 -21.71 28.49 29.81
N VAL A 124 -21.22 29.65 30.28
CA VAL A 124 -19.81 29.83 30.66
C VAL A 124 -19.41 28.91 31.81
N ARG A 125 -20.29 28.73 32.81
CA ARG A 125 -20.03 27.83 33.95
C ARG A 125 -19.96 26.36 33.50
N ALA A 126 -20.89 25.91 32.66
CA ALA A 126 -20.90 24.54 32.14
C ALA A 126 -19.64 24.23 31.30
N VAL A 127 -19.19 25.20 30.48
CA VAL A 127 -17.94 25.08 29.72
C VAL A 127 -16.72 25.03 30.66
N ALA A 128 -16.69 25.86 31.70
CA ALA A 128 -15.59 25.87 32.67
C ALA A 128 -15.52 24.58 33.50
N GLU A 129 -16.67 24.05 33.94
CA GLU A 129 -16.76 22.78 34.67
C GLU A 129 -16.28 21.61 33.80
N THR A 130 -16.75 21.53 32.55
CA THR A 130 -16.30 20.50 31.59
C THR A 130 -14.82 20.61 31.28
N ALA A 131 -14.29 21.84 31.13
CA ALA A 131 -12.86 22.06 30.92
C ALA A 131 -12.03 21.59 32.12
N SER A 132 -12.48 21.88 33.34
CA SER A 132 -11.83 21.45 34.59
C SER A 132 -11.83 19.93 34.74
N ASP A 133 -12.96 19.28 34.45
CA ASP A 133 -13.08 17.82 34.53
C ASP A 133 -12.14 17.10 33.55
N LEU A 134 -11.91 17.69 32.37
CA LEU A 134 -10.97 17.15 31.37
C LEU A 134 -9.51 17.47 31.70
N ASP A 135 -9.22 18.58 32.37
CA ASP A 135 -7.85 18.98 32.73
C ASP A 135 -7.30 18.13 33.88
N GLY A 136 -8.18 17.62 34.76
CA GLY A 136 -7.84 16.68 35.81
C GLY A 136 -7.39 15.29 35.31
N ARG A 137 -7.47 15.00 34.00
CA ARG A 137 -7.10 13.71 33.41
C ARG A 137 -5.89 13.83 32.47
N ALA A 138 -5.03 12.80 32.48
CA ALA A 138 -3.92 12.73 31.56
C ALA A 138 -4.41 12.62 30.11
N ALA A 139 -3.78 13.36 29.21
CA ALA A 139 -4.25 13.48 27.82
C ALA A 139 -4.25 12.13 27.06
N GLY A 140 -3.45 11.15 27.51
CA GLY A 140 -3.47 9.78 27.00
C GLY A 140 -4.71 8.99 27.37
N ASP A 141 -5.31 9.26 28.53
CA ASP A 141 -6.48 8.53 29.04
C ASP A 141 -7.75 8.97 28.30
N LEU A 142 -7.81 10.24 27.90
CA LEU A 142 -8.92 10.83 27.13
C LEU A 142 -9.09 10.25 25.72
N LEU A 143 -8.09 9.50 25.21
CA LEU A 143 -8.19 8.83 23.92
C LEU A 143 -9.25 7.71 23.92
N GLY A 144 -9.53 7.14 25.10
CA GLY A 144 -10.57 6.12 25.30
C GLY A 144 -10.47 4.92 24.36
N ASP A 145 -11.64 4.40 23.97
CA ASP A 145 -11.77 3.23 23.11
C ASP A 145 -11.13 3.43 21.72
N LEU A 146 -11.26 4.64 21.14
CA LEU A 146 -10.66 4.97 19.85
C LEU A 146 -9.14 4.90 19.91
N GLY A 147 -8.54 5.42 20.99
CA GLY A 147 -7.10 5.30 21.25
C GLY A 147 -6.63 3.86 21.31
N ASN A 148 -7.36 3.02 22.04
CA ASN A 148 -7.04 1.60 22.19
C ASN A 148 -7.16 0.82 20.87
N GLN A 149 -8.20 1.10 20.07
CA GLN A 149 -8.36 0.50 18.75
C GLN A 149 -7.23 0.89 17.81
N VAL A 150 -6.88 2.18 17.74
CA VAL A 150 -5.78 2.66 16.91
C VAL A 150 -4.44 2.09 17.37
N ALA A 151 -4.20 1.99 18.68
CA ALA A 151 -2.99 1.37 19.24
C ALA A 151 -2.89 -0.12 18.90
N SER A 152 -4.01 -0.86 19.01
CA SER A 152 -4.11 -2.26 18.59
C SER A 152 -3.77 -2.42 17.10
N TRP A 153 -4.36 -1.60 16.24
CA TRP A 153 -4.09 -1.61 14.81
C TRP A 153 -2.63 -1.26 14.49
N THR A 154 -2.07 -0.27 15.18
CA THR A 154 -0.66 0.13 15.02
C THR A 154 0.27 -1.02 15.41
N ARG A 155 0.03 -1.67 16.55
CA ARG A 155 0.85 -2.79 17.03
C ARG A 155 0.79 -3.98 16.07
N ARG A 156 -0.40 -4.34 15.59
CA ARG A 156 -0.57 -5.43 14.62
C ARG A 156 0.08 -5.09 13.28
N GLY A 157 -0.13 -3.88 12.79
CA GLY A 157 0.50 -3.38 11.57
C GLY A 157 2.02 -3.36 11.68
N LEU A 158 2.57 -2.96 12.83
CA LEU A 158 4.01 -2.99 13.09
C LEU A 158 4.56 -4.42 13.04
N ILE A 159 3.91 -5.36 13.73
CA ILE A 159 4.33 -6.77 13.71
C ILE A 159 4.32 -7.30 12.27
N ALA A 160 3.24 -7.06 11.52
CA ALA A 160 3.13 -7.50 10.13
C ALA A 160 4.22 -6.88 9.23
N ALA A 161 4.45 -5.57 9.34
CA ALA A 161 5.46 -4.86 8.58
C ALA A 161 6.88 -5.34 8.95
N SER A 162 7.16 -5.56 10.23
CA SER A 162 8.45 -6.10 10.70
C SER A 162 8.70 -7.50 10.15
N VAL A 163 7.72 -8.42 10.25
CA VAL A 163 7.84 -9.77 9.71
C VAL A 163 8.10 -9.73 8.21
N ALA A 164 7.30 -8.96 7.46
CA ALA A 164 7.46 -8.85 6.01
C ALA A 164 8.81 -8.23 5.61
N THR A 165 9.28 -7.22 6.35
CA THR A 165 10.59 -6.60 6.12
C THR A 165 11.72 -7.60 6.35
N VAL A 166 11.67 -8.35 7.45
CA VAL A 166 12.65 -9.40 7.74
C VAL A 166 12.64 -10.46 6.63
N THR A 167 11.45 -10.90 6.18
CA THR A 167 11.33 -11.84 5.07
C THR A 167 11.96 -11.31 3.78
N LEU A 168 11.67 -10.07 3.38
CA LEU A 168 12.26 -9.46 2.18
C LEU A 168 13.78 -9.37 2.28
N ILE A 169 14.31 -8.98 3.44
CA ILE A 169 15.75 -8.95 3.70
C ILE A 169 16.33 -10.37 3.58
N SER A 170 15.72 -11.36 4.21
CA SER A 170 16.15 -12.76 4.12
C SER A 170 16.17 -13.27 2.68
N LEU A 171 15.16 -12.95 1.86
CA LEU A 171 15.13 -13.31 0.43
C LEU A 171 16.27 -12.64 -0.35
N GLY A 172 16.58 -11.38 -0.05
CA GLY A 172 17.69 -10.65 -0.65
C GLY A 172 19.05 -11.29 -0.35
N PHE A 173 19.29 -11.73 0.88
CA PHE A 173 20.55 -12.35 1.28
C PHE A 173 20.68 -13.83 0.90
N ALA A 174 19.58 -14.60 0.95
CA ALA A 174 19.63 -16.03 0.67
C ALA A 174 19.87 -16.33 -0.82
N THR A 175 19.28 -15.54 -1.72
CA THR A 175 19.37 -15.74 -3.16
C THR A 175 19.48 -14.41 -3.91
N PRO A 176 20.58 -13.66 -3.76
CA PRO A 176 20.70 -12.28 -4.24
C PRO A 176 20.47 -12.15 -5.75
N GLY A 177 21.01 -13.08 -6.55
CA GLY A 177 20.85 -13.07 -8.00
C GLY A 177 19.40 -13.27 -8.46
N ARG A 178 18.67 -14.21 -7.83
CA ARG A 178 17.25 -14.45 -8.13
C ARG A 178 16.41 -13.23 -7.71
N THR A 179 16.60 -12.76 -6.49
CA THR A 179 15.84 -11.63 -5.93
C THR A 179 16.02 -10.37 -6.77
N ALA A 180 17.24 -10.07 -7.22
CA ALA A 180 17.51 -8.96 -8.13
C ALA A 180 16.75 -9.09 -9.46
N LYS A 181 16.78 -10.26 -10.11
CA LYS A 181 16.06 -10.51 -11.37
C LYS A 181 14.55 -10.36 -11.22
N VAL A 182 13.97 -10.90 -10.14
CA VAL A 182 12.53 -10.77 -9.85
C VAL A 182 12.14 -9.32 -9.65
N TRP A 183 12.83 -8.61 -8.77
CA TRP A 183 12.46 -7.23 -8.44
C TRP A 183 12.75 -6.26 -9.59
N ALA A 184 13.75 -6.55 -10.44
CA ALA A 184 13.99 -5.80 -11.67
C ALA A 184 12.81 -5.88 -12.66
N GLY A 185 12.17 -7.05 -12.79
CA GLY A 185 10.99 -7.16 -13.66
C GLY A 185 9.75 -6.50 -13.07
N VAL A 186 9.60 -6.48 -11.75
CA VAL A 186 8.52 -5.72 -11.08
C VAL A 186 8.78 -4.21 -11.19
N SER A 187 10.03 -3.74 -11.04
CA SER A 187 10.34 -2.31 -11.18
C SER A 187 10.31 -1.81 -12.63
N SER A 188 10.45 -2.71 -13.60
CA SER A 188 10.41 -2.42 -15.04
C SER A 188 9.44 -3.39 -15.74
N PRO A 189 8.12 -3.28 -15.49
CA PRO A 189 7.15 -4.21 -16.04
C PRO A 189 7.08 -4.11 -17.58
N ILE A 190 7.22 -2.90 -18.13
CA ILE A 190 7.13 -2.65 -19.57
C ILE A 190 8.24 -3.38 -20.32
N SER A 191 9.47 -3.39 -19.81
CA SER A 191 10.58 -4.11 -20.46
C SER A 191 10.37 -5.63 -20.46
N THR A 192 9.65 -6.13 -19.47
CA THR A 192 9.29 -7.55 -19.37
C THR A 192 8.13 -7.91 -20.29
N MET A 193 7.23 -6.96 -20.58
CA MET A 193 6.10 -7.14 -21.50
C MET A 193 6.52 -7.09 -22.98
N LEU A 194 7.66 -6.47 -23.31
CA LEU A 194 8.17 -6.44 -24.68
C LEU A 194 8.47 -7.85 -25.17
N ASP A 195 8.16 -8.10 -26.44
CA ASP A 195 8.48 -9.37 -27.08
C ASP A 195 9.99 -9.66 -27.03
N PRO A 196 10.38 -10.94 -26.85
CA PRO A 196 11.78 -11.31 -26.85
C PRO A 196 12.43 -10.95 -28.18
N VAL A 197 13.51 -10.17 -28.12
CA VAL A 197 14.39 -9.96 -29.27
C VAL A 197 15.14 -11.27 -29.50
N LEU A 198 14.61 -12.11 -30.39
CA LEU A 198 15.19 -13.40 -30.70
C LEU A 198 16.52 -13.21 -31.44
N PRO A 199 17.63 -13.82 -30.98
CA PRO A 199 18.89 -13.79 -31.72
C PRO A 199 18.71 -14.40 -33.12
N GLN A 200 19.54 -14.02 -34.08
CA GLN A 200 19.45 -14.56 -35.44
C GLN A 200 19.58 -16.09 -35.45
N LEU A 201 18.89 -16.73 -36.40
CA LEU A 201 19.09 -18.16 -36.68
C LEU A 201 20.49 -18.32 -37.29
N LEU A 202 21.32 -19.18 -36.71
CA LEU A 202 22.60 -19.54 -37.31
C LEU A 202 22.40 -20.82 -38.11
N VAL A 203 22.68 -20.76 -39.40
CA VAL A 203 22.59 -21.90 -40.31
C VAL A 203 23.99 -22.21 -40.82
N SER A 204 24.45 -23.44 -40.61
CA SER A 204 25.75 -23.90 -41.05
C SER A 204 25.63 -25.25 -41.79
N PRO A 205 26.27 -25.44 -42.95
CA PRO A 205 27.02 -24.43 -43.70
C PRO A 205 26.08 -23.41 -44.36
N GLY A 206 26.58 -22.19 -44.60
CA GLY A 206 25.87 -21.15 -45.35
C GLY A 206 25.82 -21.48 -46.85
N SER A 207 26.62 -20.78 -47.65
CA SER A 207 26.79 -21.12 -49.07
C SER A 207 27.91 -22.16 -49.23
N VAL A 208 27.59 -23.31 -49.82
CA VAL A 208 28.54 -24.39 -50.07
C VAL A 208 28.33 -25.01 -51.45
N GLU A 209 29.43 -25.27 -52.16
CA GLU A 209 29.41 -26.05 -53.40
C GLU A 209 29.54 -27.53 -53.05
N VAL A 210 28.63 -28.35 -53.59
CA VAL A 210 28.59 -29.78 -53.29
C VAL A 210 28.51 -30.59 -54.58
N LEU A 211 29.13 -31.77 -54.56
CA LEU A 211 29.06 -32.70 -55.67
C LEU A 211 27.63 -33.23 -55.82
N ARG A 212 27.22 -33.43 -57.08
CA ARG A 212 25.88 -33.94 -57.39
C ARG A 212 25.71 -35.34 -56.81
N GLY A 213 24.62 -35.53 -56.06
CA GLY A 213 24.29 -36.80 -55.41
C GLY A 213 24.95 -36.98 -54.03
N THR A 214 25.64 -35.96 -53.50
CA THR A 214 26.16 -35.98 -52.13
C THR A 214 25.14 -35.41 -51.14
N ASP A 215 24.99 -36.07 -49.99
CA ASP A 215 24.16 -35.58 -48.89
C ASP A 215 24.75 -34.33 -48.26
N VAL A 216 23.90 -33.34 -47.96
CA VAL A 216 24.28 -32.10 -47.28
C VAL A 216 23.68 -32.09 -45.89
N ARG A 217 24.54 -32.04 -44.86
CA ARG A 217 24.10 -31.80 -43.48
C ARG A 217 23.96 -30.30 -43.26
N VAL A 218 22.80 -29.88 -42.79
CA VAL A 218 22.50 -28.50 -42.41
C VAL A 218 22.16 -28.48 -40.93
N ASP A 219 22.98 -27.76 -40.16
CA ASP A 219 22.79 -27.52 -38.75
C ASP A 219 22.14 -26.13 -38.57
N VAL A 220 21.04 -26.08 -37.84
CA VAL A 220 20.29 -24.85 -37.55
C VAL A 220 20.28 -24.61 -36.05
N GLU A 221 20.98 -23.58 -35.60
CA GLU A 221 20.95 -23.14 -34.22
C GLU A 221 19.89 -22.05 -34.04
N ALA A 222 18.89 -22.35 -33.22
CA ALA A 222 17.69 -21.55 -33.05
C ALA A 222 17.49 -21.13 -31.60
N PHE A 223 18.45 -20.39 -31.05
CA PHE A 223 18.42 -19.96 -29.66
C PHE A 223 17.14 -19.18 -29.33
N GLY A 224 16.51 -19.54 -28.21
CA GLY A 224 15.31 -18.88 -27.70
C GLY A 224 14.01 -19.22 -28.45
N ARG A 225 14.02 -20.13 -29.43
CA ARG A 225 12.83 -20.55 -30.18
C ARG A 225 12.32 -21.91 -29.70
N LEU A 226 10.99 -22.07 -29.67
CA LEU A 226 10.33 -23.32 -29.28
C LEU A 226 10.35 -24.38 -30.39
N GLY A 227 10.56 -23.95 -31.63
CA GLY A 227 10.63 -24.82 -32.79
C GLY A 227 11.11 -24.05 -34.01
N ILE A 228 11.55 -24.79 -35.01
CA ILE A 228 11.93 -24.27 -36.32
C ILE A 228 11.14 -25.02 -37.39
N GLN A 229 10.70 -24.28 -38.40
CA GLN A 229 10.15 -24.86 -39.62
C GLN A 229 11.17 -24.66 -40.71
N VAL A 230 11.61 -25.75 -41.31
CA VAL A 230 12.54 -25.73 -42.45
C VAL A 230 11.71 -25.90 -43.72
N VAL A 231 11.85 -24.96 -44.64
CA VAL A 231 11.20 -25.00 -45.96
C VAL A 231 12.29 -24.90 -47.02
N TRP A 232 12.28 -25.84 -47.96
CA TRP A 232 13.20 -25.83 -49.10
C TRP A 232 12.65 -24.91 -50.18
N GLN A 233 13.46 -23.96 -50.64
CA GLN A 233 13.13 -23.07 -51.72
C GLN A 233 14.24 -23.13 -52.78
N SER A 234 13.85 -23.38 -54.03
CA SER A 234 14.79 -23.40 -55.14
C SER A 234 15.11 -21.97 -55.62
N ALA A 235 16.29 -21.79 -56.24
CA ALA A 235 16.66 -20.49 -56.79
C ALA A 235 15.69 -20.12 -57.94
N GLY A 236 14.99 -19.00 -57.81
CA GLY A 236 13.98 -18.53 -58.76
C GLY A 236 12.53 -18.87 -58.41
N ASP A 237 12.32 -19.62 -57.32
CA ASP A 237 10.97 -19.87 -56.80
C ASP A 237 10.44 -18.62 -56.10
N VAL A 238 9.22 -18.18 -56.44
CA VAL A 238 8.58 -17.04 -55.78
C VAL A 238 7.67 -17.58 -54.68
N SER A 239 7.92 -17.20 -53.42
CA SER A 239 7.08 -17.64 -52.30
C SER A 239 5.65 -17.11 -52.51
N ARG A 240 4.70 -18.00 -52.77
CA ARG A 240 3.27 -17.70 -52.68
C ARG A 240 2.84 -17.92 -51.23
N THR A 241 3.11 -16.92 -50.40
CA THR A 241 2.52 -16.78 -49.07
C THR A 241 1.58 -15.60 -49.07
#